data_AF-A0A938IWL6-F1
#
_entry.id   AF-A0A938IWL6-F1
#
_cell.length_a   1.000
_cell.length_b   1.000
_cell.length_c   1.000
_cell.angle_alpha   90.00
_cell.angle_beta   90.00
_cell.angle_gamma   90.00
#
_symmetry.space_group_name_H-M   'P 1'
#
loop_
_entity.id
_entity.type
_entity.pdbx_description
1 polymer ?
#
loop_
_entity_poly.entity_id
_entity_poly.type
_entity_poly.pdbx_seq_one_letter_code
_entity_poly.pdbx_strand_id
1 'polypeptide(L)'
;MILARIALVLICGLAAGAALAQEAPSSGGEFIGRIFDATGLRTTPPQAADFVRESRPEHMDYRPFDPKPKKDPKRKTAADLRAMGADLEAAAAENRRKAAGVAAPDAPVKPAAR
;
A
#
# COMPACT_ATOMS: atom_id res chain seq x y z
N MET A 1 18.89 -38.22 29.73
CA MET A 1 17.79 -38.59 28.80
C MET A 1 16.45 -37.93 29.12
N ILE A 2 16.08 -37.75 30.39
CA ILE A 2 14.78 -37.15 30.79
C ILE A 2 14.68 -35.67 30.39
N LEU A 3 15.73 -34.88 30.63
CA LEU A 3 15.78 -33.45 30.27
C LEU A 3 15.64 -33.20 28.75
N ALA A 4 16.24 -34.06 27.91
CA ALA A 4 16.12 -33.98 26.46
C ALA A 4 14.68 -34.27 25.96
N ARG A 5 13.96 -35.15 26.67
CA ARG A 5 12.54 -35.45 26.37
C ARG A 5 11.63 -34.30 26.77
N ILE A 6 11.90 -33.64 27.90
CA ILE A 6 11.15 -32.45 28.34
C ILE A 6 11.37 -31.28 27.39
N ALA A 7 12.61 -31.05 26.95
CA ALA A 7 12.93 -30.02 25.97
C ALA A 7 12.22 -30.26 24.62
N LEU A 8 12.20 -31.52 24.16
CA LEU A 8 11.50 -31.90 22.93
C LEU A 8 9.98 -31.67 23.02
N VAL A 9 9.36 -32.01 24.15
CA VAL A 9 7.92 -31.76 24.37
C VAL A 9 7.59 -30.27 24.40
N LEU A 10 8.44 -29.45 25.02
CA LEU A 10 8.29 -27.99 25.03
C LEU A 10 8.39 -27.38 23.63
N ILE A 11 9.36 -27.82 22.83
CA ILE A 11 9.57 -27.35 21.46
C ILE A 11 8.40 -27.79 20.55
N CYS A 12 7.93 -29.03 20.69
CA CYS A 12 6.76 -29.52 19.95
C CYS A 12 5.46 -28.80 20.37
N GLY A 13 5.28 -28.45 21.64
CA GLY A 13 4.13 -27.66 22.11
C GLY A 13 4.10 -26.23 21.54
N LEU A 14 5.27 -25.58 21.47
CA LEU A 14 5.41 -24.25 20.85
C LEU A 14 5.19 -24.29 19.32
N ALA A 15 5.69 -25.32 18.63
CA ALA A 15 5.50 -25.49 17.20
C ALA A 15 4.04 -25.85 16.83
N ALA A 16 3.37 -26.66 17.65
CA ALA A 16 1.95 -26.98 17.47
C ALA A 16 1.03 -25.78 17.73
N GLY A 17 1.37 -24.91 18.68
CA GLY A 17 0.64 -23.67 18.93
C GLY A 17 0.74 -22.66 17.77
N ALA A 18 1.87 -22.63 17.06
CA ALA A 18 2.05 -21.76 15.90
C ALA A 18 1.25 -22.23 14.66
N ALA A 19 1.06 -23.55 14.50
CA ALA A 19 0.28 -24.11 13.40
C ALA A 19 -1.24 -23.87 13.56
N LEU A 20 -1.75 -23.90 14.80
CA LEU A 20 -3.18 -23.64 15.09
C LEU A 20 -3.59 -22.17 14.96
N ALA A 21 -2.63 -21.23 14.89
CA ALA A 21 -2.92 -19.81 14.73
C ALA A 21 -3.27 -19.40 13.29
N GLN A 22 -2.99 -20.27 12.30
CA GLN A 22 -3.18 -19.95 10.88
C GLN A 22 -4.54 -20.41 10.32
N GLU A 23 -5.25 -21.31 11.01
CA GLU A 23 -6.48 -21.94 10.47
C GLU A 23 -7.74 -21.76 11.34
N ALA A 24 -7.71 -20.87 12.33
CA ALA A 24 -8.93 -20.53 13.09
C ALA A 24 -9.69 -19.37 12.39
N PRO A 25 -10.90 -19.60 11.86
CA PRO A 25 -11.83 -18.50 11.60
C PRO A 25 -12.19 -17.91 12.97
N SER A 26 -12.09 -16.59 13.13
CA SER A 26 -12.02 -15.84 14.40
C SER A 26 -10.67 -15.95 15.13
N SER A 27 -9.77 -15.05 14.72
CA SER A 27 -8.38 -14.94 15.16
C SER A 27 -8.21 -14.77 16.67
N GLY A 28 -7.09 -15.22 17.24
CA GLY A 28 -6.72 -14.97 18.64
C GLY A 28 -6.76 -13.50 19.09
N GLY A 29 -6.76 -12.55 18.15
CA GLY A 29 -7.01 -11.13 18.42
C GLY A 29 -8.42 -10.84 18.99
N GLU A 30 -9.42 -11.63 18.63
CA GLU A 30 -10.79 -11.49 19.17
C GLU A 30 -10.86 -11.95 20.64
N PHE A 31 -10.16 -13.04 20.98
CA PHE A 31 -10.06 -13.52 22.36
C PHE A 31 -9.33 -12.51 23.25
N ILE A 32 -8.20 -11.97 22.78
CA ILE A 32 -7.47 -10.91 23.48
C ILE A 32 -8.39 -9.67 23.61
N GLY A 33 -9.08 -9.27 22.54
CA GLY A 33 -10.06 -8.18 22.56
C GLY A 33 -11.09 -8.33 23.68
N ARG A 34 -11.73 -9.51 23.80
CA ARG A 34 -12.74 -9.79 24.84
C ARG A 34 -12.18 -9.68 26.27
N ILE A 35 -10.93 -10.06 26.50
CA ILE A 35 -10.29 -9.90 27.82
C ILE A 35 -10.08 -8.43 28.14
N PHE A 36 -9.60 -7.63 27.17
CA PHE A 36 -9.38 -6.19 27.37
C PHE A 36 -10.71 -5.42 27.54
N ASP A 37 -11.76 -5.86 26.85
CA ASP A 37 -13.10 -5.29 27.00
C ASP A 37 -13.69 -5.64 28.39
N ALA A 38 -13.55 -6.89 28.84
CA ALA A 38 -14.05 -7.35 30.15
C ALA A 38 -13.32 -6.70 31.35
N THR A 39 -12.05 -6.36 31.17
CA THR A 39 -11.22 -5.74 32.22
C THR A 39 -11.32 -4.21 32.24
N GLY A 40 -12.03 -3.61 31.28
CA GLY A 40 -12.13 -2.15 31.15
C GLY A 40 -10.81 -1.45 30.84
N LEU A 41 -9.78 -2.21 30.45
CA LEU A 41 -8.44 -1.70 30.12
C LEU A 41 -8.41 -1.00 28.75
N ARG A 42 -9.52 -1.01 28.02
CA ARG A 42 -9.65 -0.39 26.70
C ARG A 42 -10.75 0.67 26.70
N THR A 43 -10.41 1.86 26.21
CA THR A 43 -11.40 2.87 25.87
C THR A 43 -12.15 2.44 24.62
N THR A 44 -13.48 2.35 24.71
CA THR A 44 -14.34 2.08 23.55
C THR A 44 -14.13 3.19 22.52
N PRO A 45 -13.82 2.87 21.25
CA PRO A 45 -13.69 3.89 20.23
C PRO A 45 -15.03 4.64 20.08
N PRO A 46 -14.99 5.96 19.86
CA PRO A 46 -16.21 6.72 19.61
C PRO A 46 -16.91 6.17 18.37
N GLN A 47 -18.24 6.30 18.34
CA GLN A 47 -19.03 5.90 17.18
C GLN A 47 -18.56 6.67 15.94
N ALA A 48 -18.51 5.99 14.79
CA ALA A 48 -18.20 6.64 13.53
C ALA A 48 -19.21 7.77 13.24
N ALA A 49 -18.74 8.88 12.70
CA ALA A 49 -19.59 10.00 12.31
C ALA A 49 -20.62 9.57 11.23
N ASP A 50 -21.76 10.27 11.17
CA ASP A 50 -22.88 9.89 10.31
C ASP A 50 -22.48 9.77 8.83
N PHE A 51 -21.70 10.72 8.32
CA PHE A 51 -21.20 10.69 6.94
C PHE A 51 -20.30 9.49 6.65
N VAL A 52 -19.57 8.97 7.65
CA VAL A 52 -18.74 7.76 7.51
C VAL A 52 -19.62 6.53 7.47
N ARG A 53 -20.67 6.49 8.29
CA ARG A 53 -21.62 5.38 8.31
C ARG A 53 -22.41 5.30 7.01
N GLU A 54 -22.84 6.44 6.47
CA GLU A 54 -23.62 6.53 5.22
C GLU A 54 -22.79 6.24 3.97
N SER A 55 -21.51 6.66 3.94
CA SER A 55 -20.64 6.44 2.77
C SER A 55 -19.95 5.07 2.75
N ARG A 56 -19.98 4.33 3.87
CA ARG A 56 -19.30 3.04 3.96
C ARG A 56 -20.11 1.95 3.24
N PRO A 57 -19.52 1.27 2.25
CA PRO A 57 -20.19 0.13 1.62
C PRO A 57 -20.36 -1.02 2.62
N GLU A 58 -21.48 -1.74 2.53
CA GLU A 58 -21.77 -2.90 3.39
C GLU A 58 -20.73 -4.01 3.23
N HIS A 59 -20.16 -4.14 2.03
CA HIS A 59 -19.11 -5.09 1.70
C HIS A 59 -17.84 -4.36 1.25
N MET A 60 -16.73 -4.66 1.91
CA MET A 60 -15.39 -4.21 1.51
C MET A 60 -14.72 -5.36 0.76
N ASP A 61 -15.07 -5.52 -0.51
CA ASP A 61 -14.41 -6.50 -1.37
C ASP A 61 -12.98 -6.03 -1.65
N TYR A 62 -12.04 -6.51 -0.82
CA TYR A 62 -10.63 -6.27 -1.06
C TYR A 62 -10.26 -6.87 -2.41
N ARG A 63 -9.91 -6.02 -3.36
CA ARG A 63 -9.34 -6.44 -4.64
C ARG A 63 -7.82 -6.43 -4.50
N PRO A 64 -7.16 -7.58 -4.40
CA PRO A 64 -5.71 -7.63 -4.35
C PRO A 64 -5.15 -6.97 -5.61
N PHE A 65 -4.16 -6.10 -5.42
CA PHE A 65 -3.41 -5.57 -6.55
C PHE A 65 -2.47 -6.66 -7.04
N ASP A 66 -2.97 -7.52 -7.93
CA ASP A 66 -2.19 -8.54 -8.64
C ASP A 66 -2.03 -8.12 -10.11
N PRO A 67 -1.06 -7.25 -10.42
CA PRO A 67 -0.75 -6.92 -11.79
C PRO A 67 -0.16 -8.16 -12.47
N LYS A 68 -1.02 -8.94 -13.15
CA LYS A 68 -0.55 -10.04 -14.00
C LYS A 68 0.41 -9.46 -15.04
N PRO A 69 1.67 -9.94 -15.11
CA PRO A 69 2.58 -9.50 -16.15
C PRO A 69 1.92 -9.80 -17.50
N LYS A 70 1.78 -8.77 -18.35
CA LYS A 70 1.34 -8.98 -19.74
C LYS A 70 2.24 -10.04 -20.34
N LYS A 71 1.65 -11.15 -20.78
CA LYS A 71 2.37 -12.38 -21.12
C LYS A 71 3.40 -12.22 -22.24
N ASP A 72 3.32 -11.14 -23.01
CA ASP A 72 4.37 -10.70 -23.92
C ASP A 72 4.22 -9.20 -24.19
N PRO A 73 5.00 -8.31 -23.55
CA PRO A 73 5.27 -7.03 -24.19
C PRO A 73 6.14 -7.36 -25.40
N LYS A 74 5.57 -7.38 -26.61
CA LYS A 74 6.35 -7.43 -27.86
C LYS A 74 7.56 -6.53 -27.68
N ARG A 75 8.76 -7.12 -27.66
CA ARG A 75 10.01 -6.34 -27.51
C ARG A 75 10.04 -5.35 -28.66
N LYS A 76 10.01 -4.06 -28.32
CA LYS A 76 10.07 -2.98 -29.31
C LYS A 76 11.35 -3.14 -30.11
N THR A 77 11.26 -3.04 -31.43
CA THR A 77 12.42 -3.13 -32.30
C THR A 77 13.29 -1.88 -32.13
N ALA A 78 14.55 -1.94 -32.57
CA ALA A 78 15.42 -0.76 -32.55
C ALA A 78 14.84 0.40 -33.40
N ALA A 79 14.07 0.10 -34.44
CA ALA A 79 13.37 1.10 -35.24
C ALA A 79 12.25 1.78 -34.42
N ASP A 80 11.44 1.00 -33.71
CA ASP A 80 10.36 1.52 -32.85
C ASP A 80 10.90 2.44 -31.75
N LEU A 81 12.05 2.08 -31.16
CA LEU A 81 12.69 2.90 -30.12
C LEU A 81 13.24 4.21 -30.68
N ARG A 82 13.79 4.21 -31.90
CA ARG A 82 14.25 5.43 -32.57
C ARG A 82 13.09 6.35 -32.94
N ALA A 83 12.00 5.80 -33.44
CA ALA A 83 10.78 6.56 -33.74
C ALA A 83 10.23 7.23 -32.47
N MET A 84 10.13 6.47 -31.38
CA MET A 84 9.70 7.04 -30.09
C MET A 84 10.66 8.10 -29.56
N GLY A 85 11.97 7.95 -29.77
CA GLY A 85 12.96 8.97 -29.43
C GLY A 85 12.73 10.28 -30.21
N ALA A 86 12.49 10.18 -31.52
CA ALA A 86 12.20 11.35 -32.36
C ALA A 86 10.89 12.05 -31.94
N ASP A 87 9.85 11.30 -31.62
CA ASP A 87 8.57 11.85 -31.13
C ASP A 87 8.75 12.59 -29.80
N LEU A 88 9.55 12.03 -28.88
CA LEU A 88 9.84 12.66 -27.59
C LEU A 88 10.67 13.93 -27.76
N GLU A 89 11.65 13.95 -28.65
CA GLU A 89 12.44 15.14 -28.94
C GLU A 89 11.59 16.26 -29.56
N ALA A 90 10.69 15.92 -30.48
CA ALA A 90 9.76 16.86 -31.07
C ALA A 90 8.82 17.46 -30.01
N ALA A 91 8.24 16.61 -29.16
CA ALA A 91 7.39 17.05 -28.05
C ALA A 91 8.17 17.92 -27.04
N ALA A 92 9.41 17.57 -26.73
CA ALA A 92 10.26 18.35 -25.84
C ALA A 92 10.62 19.72 -26.45
N ALA A 93 10.86 19.79 -27.76
CA ALA A 93 11.10 21.06 -28.45
C ALA A 93 9.84 21.95 -28.43
N GLU A 94 8.66 21.37 -28.65
CA GLU A 94 7.39 22.10 -28.57
C GLU A 94 7.11 22.62 -27.15
N ASN A 95 7.32 21.78 -26.14
CA ASN A 95 7.15 22.17 -24.74
C ASN A 95 8.12 23.27 -24.34
N ARG A 96 9.38 23.23 -24.80
CA ARG A 96 10.35 24.32 -24.57
C ARG A 96 9.92 25.62 -25.24
N ARG A 97 9.37 25.56 -26.47
CA ARG A 97 8.82 26.75 -27.14
C ARG A 97 7.64 27.35 -26.38
N LYS A 98 6.73 26.51 -25.89
CA LYS A 98 5.60 26.96 -25.07
C LYS A 98 6.05 27.54 -23.73
N ALA A 99 7.04 26.91 -23.09
CA ALA A 99 7.59 27.37 -21.81
C ALA A 99 8.38 28.69 -21.93
N ALA A 100 8.99 28.98 -23.09
CA ALA A 100 9.73 30.23 -23.31
C ALA A 100 8.86 31.50 -23.17
N GLY A 101 7.53 31.38 -23.32
CA GLY A 101 6.58 32.48 -23.14
C GLY A 101 5.94 32.55 -21.76
N VAL A 102 6.25 31.64 -20.84
CA VAL A 102 5.61 31.56 -19.51
C VAL A 102 6.61 31.97 -18.44
N ALA A 103 6.28 33.02 -17.68
CA ALA A 103 7.06 33.39 -16.50
C ALA A 103 6.92 32.30 -15.43
N ALA A 104 8.05 31.83 -14.90
CA ALA A 104 8.04 30.93 -13.76
C ALA A 104 7.33 31.63 -12.58
N PRO A 105 6.42 30.95 -11.84
CA PRO A 105 5.67 31.56 -10.74
C PRO A 105 6.54 32.22 -9.66
N ASP A 106 7.79 31.74 -9.51
CA ASP A 106 8.75 32.24 -8.53
C ASP A 106 9.82 33.18 -9.12
N ALA A 107 9.60 33.72 -10.33
CA ALA A 107 10.55 34.65 -10.92
C ALA A 107 10.66 35.93 -10.07
N PRO A 108 11.88 36.36 -9.68
CA PRO A 108 12.05 37.53 -8.82
C PRO A 108 11.51 38.78 -9.53
N VAL A 109 10.55 39.44 -8.89
CA VAL A 109 10.03 40.74 -9.34
C VAL A 109 11.18 41.73 -9.36
N LYS A 110 11.58 42.18 -10.56
CA LYS A 110 12.59 43.22 -10.71
C LYS A 110 12.08 44.49 -10.01
N PRO A 111 12.79 45.06 -9.03
CA PRO A 111 12.32 46.24 -8.34
C PRO A 111 12.26 47.41 -9.33
N ALA A 112 11.13 48.11 -9.35
CA ALA A 112 10.92 49.31 -10.14
C ALA A 112 11.94 50.36 -9.70
N ALA A 113 12.80 50.79 -10.62
CA ALA A 113 13.68 51.94 -10.41
C ALA A 113 12.81 53.20 -10.24
N ARG A 114 12.98 53.89 -9.11
CA ARG A 114 12.51 55.27 -8.90
C ARG A 114 13.57 56.23 -9.41
#